data_AF-A0A3M6TDP0-F1
#
_entry.id   AF-A0A3M6TDP0-F1
#
_cell.length_a   1.000
_cell.length_b   1.000
_cell.length_c   1.000
_cell.angle_alpha   90.00
_cell.angle_beta   90.00
_cell.angle_gamma   90.00
#
_symmetry.space_group_name_H-M   'P 1'
#
loop_
_entity.id
_entity.type
_entity.pdbx_description
1 polymer ?
#
loop_
_entity_poly.entity_id
_entity_poly.type
_entity_poly.pdbx_seq_one_letter_code
_entity_poly.pdbx_strand_id
1 'polypeptide(L)'
;MLLEHRKTQNEEAEEEQKLSEDFMKTLNYTQTFGRYKNRETIAQVRKPLTTHRSLVYIKTEKLSLKLEGKKKLHKFELACLANLCPETAEEAKALIPSLEGRFDDDDLQQLQDDIQTHRSFQY
;
A
#
# COMPACT_ATOMS: atom_id res chain seq x y z
N MET A 1 2.64 -4.53 -15.17
CA MET A 1 1.72 -3.59 -14.49
C MET A 1 0.48 -3.33 -15.35
N LEU A 2 -0.60 -2.75 -14.83
CA LEU A 2 -1.87 -2.61 -15.59
C LEU A 2 -1.76 -1.72 -16.83
N LEU A 3 -1.09 -0.57 -16.71
CA LEU A 3 -0.89 0.34 -17.85
C LEU A 3 0.05 -0.27 -18.91
N GLU A 4 1.08 -0.99 -18.48
CA GLU A 4 1.95 -1.75 -19.41
C GLU A 4 1.16 -2.81 -20.17
N HIS A 5 0.31 -3.58 -19.47
CA HIS A 5 -0.53 -4.57 -20.12
C HIS A 5 -1.49 -3.92 -21.13
N ARG A 6 -2.08 -2.75 -20.80
CA ARG A 6 -2.92 -2.00 -21.74
C ARG A 6 -2.14 -1.48 -22.95
N LYS A 7 -0.86 -1.12 -22.78
CA LYS A 7 0.03 -0.72 -23.88
C LYS A 7 0.33 -1.91 -24.79
N THR A 8 0.70 -3.06 -24.23
CA THR A 8 0.94 -4.29 -24.99
C THR A 8 -0.31 -4.74 -25.76
N GLN A 9 -1.48 -4.74 -25.11
CA GLN A 9 -2.75 -5.03 -25.80
C GLN A 9 -3.04 -4.09 -26.98
N ASN A 10 -2.55 -2.85 -26.92
CA ASN A 10 -2.70 -1.88 -27.99
C ASN A 10 -1.76 -2.16 -29.16
N GLU A 11 -0.51 -2.53 -28.85
CA GLU A 11 0.53 -2.88 -29.82
C GLU A 11 0.20 -4.20 -30.54
N GLU A 12 -0.50 -5.13 -29.88
CA GLU A 12 -0.94 -6.42 -30.43
C GLU A 12 -2.29 -6.34 -31.19
N ALA A 13 -2.96 -5.18 -31.20
CA ALA A 13 -4.25 -5.02 -31.87
C ALA A 13 -4.07 -4.90 -33.40
N GLU A 14 -5.04 -5.43 -34.16
CA GLU A 14 -5.03 -5.35 -35.63
C GLU A 14 -4.98 -3.90 -36.14
N GLU A 15 -5.63 -2.99 -35.42
CA GLU A 15 -5.54 -1.54 -35.63
C GLU A 15 -4.95 -0.88 -34.37
N GLU A 16 -3.65 -0.56 -34.42
CA GLU A 16 -2.99 0.17 -33.34
C GLU A 16 -3.55 1.59 -33.24
N GLN A 17 -4.14 1.91 -32.10
CA GLN A 17 -4.61 3.26 -31.81
C GLN A 17 -3.53 4.06 -31.10
N LYS A 18 -3.37 5.34 -31.45
CA LYS A 18 -2.49 6.23 -30.69
C LYS A 18 -3.04 6.44 -29.29
N LEU A 19 -2.31 5.98 -28.27
CA LEU A 19 -2.65 6.22 -26.87
C LEU A 19 -2.56 7.71 -26.55
N SER A 20 -3.43 8.19 -25.66
CA SER A 20 -3.49 9.61 -25.31
C SER A 20 -2.20 10.10 -24.64
N GLU A 21 -1.98 11.41 -24.70
CA GLU A 21 -0.84 12.03 -24.01
C GLU A 21 -0.91 11.80 -22.49
N ASP A 22 -2.12 11.88 -21.90
CA ASP A 22 -2.35 11.60 -20.48
C ASP A 22 -1.99 10.16 -20.11
N PHE A 23 -2.30 9.19 -20.99
CA PHE A 23 -1.92 7.80 -20.78
C PHE A 23 -0.39 7.65 -20.74
N MET A 24 0.31 8.23 -21.72
CA MET A 24 1.77 8.14 -21.82
C MET A 24 2.46 8.82 -20.64
N LYS A 25 1.98 10.02 -20.24
CA LYS A 25 2.47 10.72 -19.05
C LYS A 25 2.24 9.92 -17.78
N THR A 26 1.05 9.33 -17.62
CA THR A 26 0.71 8.51 -16.43
C THR A 26 1.56 7.25 -16.38
N LEU A 27 1.71 6.54 -17.51
CA LEU A 27 2.57 5.36 -17.61
C LEU A 27 4.00 5.70 -17.18
N ASN A 28 4.59 6.74 -17.77
CA ASN A 28 5.94 7.17 -17.44
C ASN A 28 6.10 7.57 -15.96
N TYR A 29 5.14 8.31 -15.41
CA TYR A 29 5.11 8.66 -13.99
C TYR A 29 5.10 7.41 -13.11
N THR A 30 4.21 6.45 -13.38
CA THR A 30 4.10 5.21 -12.58
C THR A 30 5.31 4.30 -12.72
N GLN A 31 6.04 4.36 -13.83
CA GLN A 31 7.30 3.63 -14.01
C GLN A 31 8.47 4.30 -13.26
N THR A 32 8.53 5.64 -13.28
CA THR A 32 9.59 6.41 -12.62
C THR A 32 9.48 6.38 -11.10
N PHE A 33 8.26 6.55 -10.58
CA PHE A 33 7.98 6.61 -9.13
C PHE A 33 7.44 5.30 -8.57
N GLY A 34 7.30 4.27 -9.41
CA GLY A 34 6.85 2.96 -8.98
C GLY A 34 7.80 2.36 -7.95
N ARG A 35 7.35 2.30 -6.68
CA ARG A 35 8.13 1.74 -5.58
C ARG A 35 8.25 0.22 -5.65
N TYR A 36 7.36 -0.44 -6.39
CA TYR A 36 7.27 -1.89 -6.48
C TYR A 36 7.22 -2.36 -7.94
N LYS A 37 8.21 -3.17 -8.36
CA LYS A 37 8.33 -3.62 -9.75
C LYS A 37 7.65 -4.95 -10.07
N ASN A 38 7.48 -5.82 -9.06
CA ASN A 38 6.94 -7.16 -9.27
C ASN A 38 5.59 -7.35 -8.55
N ARG A 39 4.74 -8.23 -9.10
CA ARG A 39 3.38 -8.49 -8.57
C ARG A 39 3.40 -9.16 -7.19
N GLU A 40 4.45 -9.94 -6.91
CA GLU A 40 4.60 -10.65 -5.65
C GLU A 40 4.84 -9.69 -4.49
N THR A 41 5.82 -8.79 -4.59
CA THR A 41 6.06 -7.71 -3.62
C THR A 41 4.84 -6.83 -3.46
N ILE A 42 4.13 -6.49 -4.54
CA ILE A 42 2.87 -5.72 -4.43
C ILE A 42 1.87 -6.48 -3.53
N ALA A 43 1.76 -7.80 -3.70
CA ALA A 43 0.90 -8.62 -2.85
C ALA A 43 1.42 -8.71 -1.40
N GLN A 44 2.73 -8.86 -1.21
CA GLN A 44 3.38 -8.93 0.09
C GLN A 44 3.23 -7.62 0.88
N VAL A 45 3.49 -6.46 0.27
CA VAL A 45 3.29 -5.12 0.88
C VAL A 45 1.82 -4.84 1.17
N ARG A 46 0.92 -5.27 0.29
CA ARG A 46 -0.52 -5.07 0.48
C ARG A 46 -1.07 -5.93 1.62
N LYS A 47 -0.44 -7.06 1.92
CA LYS A 47 -0.90 -7.99 2.95
C LYS A 47 -0.95 -7.34 4.34
N PRO A 48 0.12 -6.79 4.94
CA PRO A 48 0.05 -6.15 6.26
C PRO A 48 -0.96 -5.00 6.26
N LEU A 49 -0.94 -4.14 5.22
CA LEU A 49 -1.84 -2.99 5.09
C LEU A 49 -3.34 -3.36 5.03
N THR A 50 -3.66 -4.53 4.48
CA THR A 50 -5.05 -5.03 4.38
C THR A 50 -5.44 -6.02 5.47
N THR A 51 -4.45 -6.64 6.13
CA THR A 51 -4.60 -7.72 7.12
C THR A 51 -4.67 -7.19 8.56
N HIS A 52 -4.58 -5.88 8.79
CA HIS A 52 -5.18 -5.23 9.97
C HIS A 52 -6.73 -5.34 10.00
N ARG A 53 -7.27 -6.45 9.47
CA ARG A 53 -8.63 -6.92 9.54
C ARG A 53 -8.73 -7.84 10.76
N SER A 54 -9.27 -7.28 11.85
CA SER A 54 -9.90 -7.98 12.98
C SER A 54 -9.68 -9.50 13.06
N LEU A 55 -8.69 -9.94 13.85
CA LEU A 55 -8.79 -11.26 14.47
C LEU A 55 -9.69 -11.10 15.70
N VAL A 56 -10.94 -11.54 15.56
CA VAL A 56 -11.85 -11.77 16.67
C VAL A 56 -11.59 -13.20 17.14
N TYR A 57 -10.88 -13.37 18.25
CA TYR A 57 -10.87 -14.62 19.00
C TYR A 57 -12.01 -14.58 20.01
N ILE A 58 -12.92 -15.55 19.98
CA ILE A 58 -13.90 -15.77 21.06
C ILE A 58 -13.75 -17.20 21.60
N LYS A 59 -13.59 -17.26 22.94
CA LYS A 59 -13.64 -18.39 23.89
C LYS A 59 -12.46 -19.36 23.80
N THR A 60 -11.57 -19.40 24.80
CA THR A 60 -11.89 -19.91 26.15
C THR A 60 -11.26 -19.12 27.31
N GLU A 61 -12.05 -19.05 28.38
CA GLU A 61 -11.89 -18.49 29.75
C GLU A 61 -10.67 -17.65 30.17
N LYS A 62 -11.01 -16.48 30.74
CA LYS A 62 -10.21 -15.60 31.61
C LYS A 62 -8.93 -15.01 31.00
N LEU A 63 -9.12 -14.12 30.03
CA LEU A 63 -8.35 -12.87 30.00
C LEU A 63 -9.20 -11.76 29.36
N SER A 64 -9.94 -11.04 30.20
CA SER A 64 -10.50 -9.74 29.84
C SER A 64 -9.37 -8.71 29.78
N LEU A 65 -9.20 -8.04 28.63
CA LEU A 65 -8.49 -6.76 28.32
C LEU A 65 -7.96 -6.88 26.87
N LYS A 66 -8.32 -6.13 25.83
CA LYS A 66 -8.91 -4.80 25.64
C LYS A 66 -9.57 -4.84 24.24
N LEU A 67 -10.85 -4.44 24.11
CA LEU A 67 -11.55 -4.29 22.83
C LEU A 67 -11.06 -3.00 22.13
N GLU A 68 -9.80 -2.96 21.70
CA GLU A 68 -9.36 -1.93 20.76
C GLU A 68 -9.67 -2.46 19.36
N GLY A 69 -10.76 -1.97 18.78
CA GLY A 69 -11.10 -2.24 17.39
C GLY A 69 -9.89 -1.92 16.52
N LYS A 70 -9.21 -2.95 16.01
CA LYS A 70 -8.01 -2.79 15.19
C LYS A 70 -8.33 -1.83 14.05
N LYS A 71 -7.57 -0.74 14.01
CA LYS A 71 -7.88 0.46 13.26
C LYS A 71 -7.64 0.17 11.79
N LYS A 72 -8.73 0.01 11.05
CA LYS A 72 -8.68 -0.24 9.62
C LYS A 72 -8.21 1.03 8.91
N LEU A 73 -7.16 0.92 8.11
CA LEU A 73 -6.76 1.99 7.19
C LEU A 73 -7.86 2.20 6.15
N HIS A 74 -8.19 3.46 5.87
CA HIS A 74 -8.99 3.79 4.72
C HIS A 74 -8.23 3.42 3.44
N LYS A 75 -8.94 3.13 2.34
CA LYS A 75 -8.29 2.74 1.06
C LYS A 75 -7.31 3.81 0.57
N PHE A 76 -7.61 5.08 0.86
CA PHE A 76 -6.75 6.21 0.55
C PHE A 76 -5.46 6.19 1.38
N GLU A 77 -5.58 6.07 2.71
CA GLU A 77 -4.43 6.05 3.63
C GLU A 77 -3.47 4.92 3.31
N LEU A 78 -4.02 3.74 3.00
CA LEU A 78 -3.25 2.59 2.54
C LEU A 78 -2.45 2.90 1.28
N ALA A 79 -3.09 3.51 0.28
CA ALA A 79 -2.42 3.88 -0.96
C ALA A 79 -1.34 4.93 -0.74
N CYS A 80 -1.59 5.92 0.12
CA CYS A 80 -0.61 6.94 0.49
C CYS A 80 0.61 6.33 1.18
N LEU A 81 0.43 5.47 2.20
CA LEU A 81 1.54 4.81 2.89
C LEU A 81 2.39 3.97 1.94
N ALA A 82 1.77 3.22 1.03
CA ALA A 82 2.49 2.39 0.07
C ALA A 82 3.20 3.18 -1.04
N ASN A 83 2.72 4.38 -1.39
CA ASN A 83 3.33 5.20 -2.45
C ASN A 83 4.43 6.14 -1.90
N LEU A 84 4.14 6.78 -0.77
CA LEU A 84 5.02 7.77 -0.14
C LEU A 84 6.17 7.08 0.60
N CYS A 85 5.91 5.92 1.21
CA CYS A 85 6.87 5.16 2.01
C CYS A 85 7.58 6.02 3.08
N PRO A 86 6.83 6.62 4.03
CA PRO A 86 7.46 7.33 5.15
C PRO A 86 8.37 6.39 5.94
N GLU A 87 9.39 6.96 6.58
CA GLU A 87 10.37 6.23 7.39
C GLU A 87 10.03 6.24 8.88
N THR A 88 9.24 7.22 9.32
CA THR A 88 8.87 7.39 10.72
C THR A 88 7.37 7.61 10.91
N ALA A 89 6.83 7.17 12.05
CA ALA A 89 5.44 7.44 12.45
C ALA A 89 5.09 8.95 12.44
N GLU A 90 6.04 9.81 12.82
CA GLU A 90 5.89 11.27 12.78
C GLU A 90 5.70 11.77 11.33
N GLU A 91 6.55 11.33 10.41
CA GLU A 91 6.44 11.67 8.99
C GLU A 91 5.12 11.16 8.39
N ALA A 92 4.73 9.92 8.71
CA ALA A 92 3.49 9.33 8.25
C ALA A 92 2.26 10.15 8.68
N LYS A 93 2.25 10.63 9.93
CA LYS A 93 1.18 11.50 10.47
C LYS A 93 1.21 12.89 9.85
N ALA A 94 2.38 13.48 9.64
CA ALA A 94 2.52 14.78 8.98
C ALA A 94 2.02 14.75 7.53
N LEU A 95 2.32 13.68 6.78
CA LEU A 95 1.87 13.50 5.40
C LEU A 95 0.40 13.06 5.29
N ILE A 96 -0.10 12.32 6.29
CA ILE A 96 -1.46 11.77 6.31
C ILE A 96 -2.11 12.10 7.67
N PRO A 97 -2.60 13.33 7.86
CA PRO A 97 -3.13 13.78 9.15
C PRO A 97 -4.33 12.97 9.65
N SER A 98 -5.03 12.27 8.76
CA SER A 98 -6.14 11.39 9.14
C SER A 98 -5.70 10.13 9.93
N LEU A 99 -4.39 9.89 10.04
CA LEU A 99 -3.80 8.88 10.91
C LEU A 99 -3.61 9.37 12.35
N GLU A 100 -3.59 10.69 12.60
CA GLU A 100 -3.42 11.26 13.93
C GLU A 100 -4.59 10.92 14.86
N GLY A 101 -4.28 10.58 16.12
CA GLY A 101 -5.26 10.11 17.10
C GLY A 101 -5.92 8.77 16.76
N ARG A 102 -5.74 8.28 15.52
CA ARG A 102 -6.08 6.93 15.11
C ARG A 102 -4.91 6.03 15.39
N PHE A 103 -3.70 6.16 14.86
CA PHE A 103 -2.66 5.16 15.14
C PHE A 103 -1.69 5.60 16.24
N ASP A 104 -1.32 4.65 17.09
CA ASP A 104 -0.22 4.82 18.04
C ASP A 104 1.12 4.73 17.27
N ASP A 105 2.16 5.41 17.77
CA ASP A 105 3.42 5.52 17.04
C ASP A 105 4.09 4.16 16.83
N ASP A 106 4.06 3.29 17.85
CA ASP A 106 4.64 1.94 17.78
C ASP A 106 3.95 1.08 16.72
N ASP A 107 2.61 1.11 16.67
CA ASP A 107 1.83 0.37 15.68
C ASP A 107 2.10 0.86 14.26
N LEU A 108 2.20 2.19 14.10
CA LEU A 108 2.44 2.82 12.81
C LEU A 108 3.88 2.62 12.34
N GLN A 109 4.84 2.58 13.26
CA GLN A 109 6.24 2.28 12.96
C GLN A 109 6.40 0.82 12.54
N GLN A 110 5.81 -0.13 13.27
CA GLN A 110 5.84 -1.55 12.89
C GLN A 110 5.27 -1.78 11.49
N LEU A 111 4.17 -1.09 11.13
CA LEU A 111 3.60 -1.17 9.79
C LEU A 111 4.56 -0.63 8.71
N GLN A 112 5.28 0.45 9.01
CA GLN A 112 6.27 1.01 8.09
C GLN A 112 7.47 0.07 7.92
N ASP A 113 7.97 -0.51 9.01
CA ASP A 113 9.07 -1.47 8.99
C ASP A 113 8.71 -2.73 8.16
N ASP A 114 7.46 -3.20 8.26
CA ASP A 114 6.94 -4.29 7.43
C ASP A 114 6.94 -3.92 5.93
N ILE A 115 6.51 -2.69 5.59
CA ILE A 115 6.53 -2.20 4.20
C ILE A 115 7.98 -2.12 3.69
N GLN A 116 8.90 -1.58 4.49
CA GLN A 116 10.31 -1.43 4.13
C GLN A 116 10.98 -2.79 3.93
N THR A 117 10.70 -3.75 4.80
CA THR A 117 11.20 -5.12 4.70
C THR A 117 10.84 -5.73 3.35
N HIS A 118 9.59 -5.62 2.91
CA HIS A 118 9.17 -6.15 1.61
C HIS A 118 9.70 -5.35 0.41
N ARG A 119 10.05 -4.08 0.61
CA ARG A 119 10.65 -3.22 -0.43
C ARG A 119 12.13 -3.54 -0.67
N SER A 120 12.90 -3.88 0.36
CA SER A 120 14.35 -4.13 0.23
C SER A 120 14.69 -5.36 -0.62
N PHE A 121 13.79 -6.36 -0.69
CA PHE A 121 13.94 -7.54 -1.54
C PHE A 121 13.83 -7.29 -3.05
N GLN A 122 13.68 -6.04 -3.49
CA GLN A 122 13.61 -5.68 -4.92
C GLN A 122 14.93 -5.23 -5.54
N TYR A 123 16.01 -5.15 -4.75
CA TYR A 123 17.36 -4.80 -5.22
C TYR A 123 18.23 -6.03 -5.42
#